data_AF-A0A4P6FEB1-F1
#
_entry.id   AF-A0A4P6FEB1-F1
#
_cell.length_a   1.000
_cell.length_b   1.000
_cell.length_c   1.000
_cell.angle_alpha   90.00
_cell.angle_beta   90.00
_cell.angle_gamma   90.00
#
_symmetry.space_group_name_H-M   'P 1'
#
loop_
_entity.id
_entity.type
_entity.pdbx_description
1 polymer ?
#
loop_
_entity_poly.entity_id
_entity_poly.type
_entity_poly.pdbx_seq_one_letter_code
_entity_poly.pdbx_strand_id
1 'polypeptide(L)'
;MTVVDPPIRERRTQVGALPPIGVWWPMLERTLQFEILEAPDAPLRVNVVRRIRELCELDGSTPMRGVRLNENERAYLAGWTHSVDWA
;
A
#
# COMPACT_ATOMS: atom_id res chain seq x y z
N MET A 1 -9.34 31.65 16.49
CA MET A 1 -8.02 31.46 15.86
C MET A 1 -7.92 29.99 15.52
N THR A 2 -8.25 29.62 14.28
CA THR A 2 -8.38 28.21 13.89
C THR A 2 -6.99 27.65 13.67
N VAL A 3 -6.54 26.80 14.59
CA VAL A 3 -5.33 26.00 14.40
C VAL A 3 -5.67 24.96 13.33
N VAL A 4 -5.20 25.20 12.11
CA VAL A 4 -5.21 24.19 11.06
C VAL A 4 -4.18 23.15 11.49
N ASP A 5 -4.67 22.00 11.95
CA ASP A 5 -3.87 20.80 12.13
C ASP A 5 -3.19 20.49 10.79
N PRO A 6 -1.85 20.54 10.67
CA PRO A 6 -1.21 20.10 9.45
C PRO A 6 -1.46 18.59 9.34
N PRO A 7 -1.97 18.07 8.20
CA PRO A 7 -2.18 16.64 8.07
C PRO A 7 -0.84 15.97 8.33
N ILE A 8 -0.85 15.02 9.27
CA ILE A 8 0.31 14.22 9.69
C ILE A 8 0.86 13.53 8.44
N ARG A 9 1.73 14.23 7.72
CA ARG A 9 2.49 13.70 6.61
C ARG A 9 3.62 12.95 7.29
N GLU A 10 3.34 11.74 7.77
CA GLU A 10 4.39 10.77 8.09
C GLU A 10 5.14 10.48 6.79
N ARG A 11 6.06 11.38 6.43
CA ARG A 11 7.19 11.09 5.55
C ARG A 11 8.14 10.22 6.33
N ARG A 12 7.72 9.00 6.67
CA ARG A 12 8.70 7.93 6.86
C ARG A 12 9.04 7.44 5.46
N THR A 13 9.94 8.19 4.82
CA THR A 13 10.75 7.66 3.73
C THR A 13 11.62 6.57 4.35
N GLN A 14 11.03 5.40 4.59
CA GLN A 14 11.81 4.20 4.82
C GLN A 14 12.47 3.89 3.49
N VAL A 15 13.79 3.92 3.50
CA VAL A 15 14.66 3.55 2.38
C VAL A 15 14.19 2.19 1.82
N GLY A 16 13.53 2.22 0.67
CA GLY A 16 13.02 1.01 -0.01
C GLY A 16 11.61 0.52 0.38
N ALA A 17 10.87 1.25 1.22
CA ALA A 17 9.48 0.92 1.55
C ALA A 17 8.51 1.67 0.62
N LEU A 18 7.43 0.99 0.23
CA LEU A 18 6.36 1.57 -0.58
C LEU A 18 5.70 2.76 0.15
N PRO A 19 5.02 3.67 -0.57
CA PRO A 19 4.18 4.68 0.04
C PRO A 19 3.07 4.01 0.87
N PRO A 20 2.45 4.74 1.81
CA PRO A 20 1.36 4.19 2.62
C PRO A 20 0.26 3.55 1.76
N ILE A 21 -0.29 2.41 2.20
CA ILE A 21 -1.26 1.62 1.43
C ILE A 21 -2.44 2.44 0.89
N GLY A 22 -2.94 3.42 1.64
CA GLY A 22 -4.04 4.28 1.20
C GLY A 22 -3.75 5.15 -0.03
N VAL A 23 -2.48 5.34 -0.38
CA VAL A 23 -2.06 6.11 -1.56
C VAL A 23 -2.24 5.30 -2.84
N TRP A 24 -1.85 4.03 -2.83
CA TRP A 24 -1.79 3.21 -4.04
C TRP A 24 -2.89 2.15 -4.13
N TRP A 25 -3.47 1.71 -2.99
CA TRP A 25 -4.48 0.66 -2.97
C TRP A 25 -5.67 0.94 -3.91
N PRO A 26 -6.28 2.15 -3.91
CA PRO A 26 -7.42 2.44 -4.80
C PRO A 26 -7.04 2.54 -6.29
N MET A 27 -5.76 2.77 -6.58
CA MET A 27 -5.23 2.93 -7.94
C MET A 27 -4.74 1.60 -8.53
N LEU A 28 -4.50 0.60 -7.69
CA LEU A 28 -3.99 -0.69 -8.09
C LEU A 28 -5.05 -1.49 -8.88
N GLU A 29 -4.62 -2.24 -9.87
CA GLU A 29 -5.50 -3.13 -10.62
C GLU A 29 -6.18 -4.15 -9.71
N ARG A 30 -7.45 -4.41 -9.97
CA ARG A 30 -8.24 -5.37 -9.19
C ARG A 30 -7.62 -6.77 -9.14
N THR A 31 -6.97 -7.22 -10.22
CA THR A 31 -6.25 -8.50 -10.25
C THR A 31 -5.08 -8.53 -9.26
N LEU A 32 -4.31 -7.45 -9.17
CA LEU A 32 -3.20 -7.33 -8.23
C LEU A 32 -3.69 -7.12 -6.79
N GLN A 33 -4.82 -6.42 -6.60
CA GLN A 33 -5.48 -6.34 -5.30
C GLN A 33 -5.88 -7.74 -4.79
N PHE A 34 -6.45 -8.60 -5.64
CA PHE A 34 -6.79 -9.97 -5.27
C PHE A 34 -5.55 -10.78 -4.86
N GLU A 35 -4.43 -10.66 -5.57
CA GLU A 35 -3.17 -11.35 -5.19
C GLU A 35 -2.70 -10.95 -3.79
N ILE A 36 -2.90 -9.69 -3.39
CA ILE A 36 -2.55 -9.21 -2.05
C ILE A 36 -3.54 -9.74 -1.01
N LEU A 37 -4.84 -9.76 -1.32
CA LEU A 37 -5.89 -10.25 -0.42
C LEU A 37 -5.83 -11.76 -0.21
N GLU A 38 -5.34 -12.53 -1.18
CA GLU A 38 -5.17 -13.98 -1.06
C GLU A 38 -4.12 -14.35 0.00
N ALA A 39 -3.08 -13.53 0.15
CA ALA A 39 -2.00 -13.77 1.10
C ALA A 39 -1.47 -12.45 1.74
N PRO A 40 -2.26 -11.79 2.61
CA PRO A 40 -1.93 -10.46 3.14
C PRO A 40 -0.73 -10.45 4.08
N ASP A 41 -0.39 -11.60 4.68
CA ASP A 41 0.79 -11.78 5.53
C ASP A 41 2.06 -12.16 4.75
N ALA A 42 1.92 -12.49 3.46
CA ALA A 42 3.04 -12.86 2.61
C ALA A 42 3.80 -11.60 2.12
N PRO A 43 5.08 -11.74 1.75
CA PRO A 43 5.78 -10.67 1.03
C PRO A 43 5.07 -10.36 -0.29
N LEU A 44 4.90 -9.07 -0.57
CA LEU A 44 4.40 -8.57 -1.84
C LEU A 44 5.31 -9.06 -2.97
N ARG A 45 4.67 -9.60 -4.00
CA ARG A 45 5.36 -10.06 -5.20
C ARG A 45 6.03 -8.90 -5.93
N VAL A 46 7.14 -9.17 -6.59
CA VAL A 46 7.93 -8.17 -7.33
C VAL A 46 7.09 -7.41 -8.35
N ASN A 47 6.15 -8.09 -9.03
CA ASN A 47 5.26 -7.45 -10.01
C ASN A 47 4.32 -6.42 -9.36
N VAL A 48 3.75 -6.74 -8.21
CA VAL A 48 2.89 -5.84 -7.42
C VAL A 48 3.71 -4.62 -6.97
N VAL A 49 4.89 -4.86 -6.39
CA VAL A 49 5.79 -3.79 -5.93
C VAL A 49 6.19 -2.89 -7.10
N ARG A 50 6.55 -3.45 -8.26
CA ARG A 50 6.90 -2.66 -9.46
C ARG A 50 5.73 -1.80 -9.89
N ARG A 51 4.52 -2.35 -9.92
CA ARG A 51 3.32 -1.63 -10.35
C ARG A 51 2.96 -0.48 -9.40
N ILE A 52 3.05 -0.70 -8.09
CA ILE A 52 2.83 0.35 -7.09
C ILE A 52 3.83 1.51 -7.30
N ARG A 53 5.10 1.18 -7.59
CA ARG A 53 6.13 2.19 -7.85
C ARG A 53 5.87 2.98 -9.14
N GLU A 54 5.41 2.32 -10.19
CA GLU A 54 4.97 2.99 -11.42
C GLU A 54 3.81 3.97 -11.15
N LEU A 55 2.78 3.53 -10.42
CA LEU A 55 1.61 4.35 -10.08
C LEU A 55 1.96 5.55 -9.19
N CYS A 56 2.95 5.38 -8.31
CA CYS A 56 3.40 6.42 -7.39
C CYS A 56 4.60 7.23 -7.91
N GLU A 57 5.00 7.03 -9.17
CA GLU A 57 6.14 7.70 -9.80
C GLU A 57 7.43 7.64 -8.94
N LEU A 58 7.70 6.48 -8.33
CA LEU A 58 8.83 6.33 -7.42
C LEU A 58 10.15 6.06 -8.17
N ASP A 59 11.10 6.98 -8.03
CA ASP A 59 12.47 6.80 -8.50
C ASP A 59 13.23 5.74 -7.70
N GLY A 60 14.11 4.98 -8.37
CA GLY A 60 14.99 3.96 -7.75
C GLY A 60 14.76 2.53 -8.25
N SER A 61 15.55 1.57 -7.75
CA SER A 61 15.40 0.15 -8.08
C SER A 61 14.31 -0.54 -7.25
N THR A 62 13.62 -1.51 -7.85
CA THR A 62 12.67 -2.35 -7.12
C THR A 62 13.42 -3.12 -6.03
N PRO A 63 12.98 -3.05 -4.76
CA PRO A 63 13.64 -3.76 -3.68
C PRO A 63 13.67 -5.27 -3.96
N MET A 64 14.87 -5.86 -3.89
CA MET A 64 15.04 -7.32 -4.08
C MET A 64 14.53 -8.12 -2.87
N ARG A 65 14.41 -7.48 -1.70
CA ARG A 65 13.77 -8.09 -0.53
C ARG A 65 12.26 -7.88 -0.63
N GLY A 66 11.49 -8.96 -0.46
CA GLY A 66 10.03 -8.90 -0.49
C GLY A 66 9.49 -7.92 0.54
N VAL A 67 8.83 -6.86 0.05
CA VAL A 67 8.16 -5.86 0.89
C VAL A 67 6.97 -6.52 1.57
N ARG A 68 6.81 -6.36 2.88
CA ARG A 68 5.65 -6.90 3.61
C ARG A 68 4.74 -5.76 4.04
N LEU A 69 3.45 -6.04 4.05
CA LEU A 69 2.49 -5.16 4.69
C LEU A 69 2.71 -5.20 6.20
N ASN A 70 2.73 -4.03 6.84
CA ASN A 70 2.76 -3.92 8.28
C ASN A 70 1.36 -4.17 8.89
N GLU A 71 1.27 -4.23 10.21
CA GLU A 71 0.02 -4.52 10.92
C GLU A 71 -1.10 -3.51 10.61
N ASN A 72 -0.76 -2.22 10.52
CA ASN A 72 -1.72 -1.17 10.20
C ASN A 72 -2.23 -1.30 8.75
N GLU A 73 -1.35 -1.65 7.82
CA GLU A 73 -1.72 -1.85 6.41
C GLU A 73 -2.62 -3.09 6.24
N ARG A 74 -2.38 -4.15 7.00
CA ARG A 74 -3.26 -5.33 7.01
C ARG A 74 -4.63 -5.01 7.62
N ALA A 75 -4.67 -4.26 8.72
CA ALA A 75 -5.93 -3.79 9.31
C ALA A 75 -6.71 -2.90 8.35
N TYR A 76 -6.02 -2.04 7.59
CA TYR A 76 -6.62 -1.25 6.52
C TYR A 76 -7.27 -2.16 5.47
N LEU A 77 -6.54 -3.15 4.94
CA LEU A 77 -7.09 -4.09 3.97
C LEU A 77 -8.32 -4.85 4.48
N ALA A 78 -8.28 -5.33 5.72
CA ALA A 78 -9.41 -6.02 6.34
C ALA A 78 -10.68 -5.14 6.38
N GLY A 79 -10.51 -3.83 6.65
CA GLY A 79 -11.60 -2.86 6.57
C GLY A 79 -12.15 -2.66 5.15
N TRP A 80 -11.31 -2.79 4.12
CA TRP A 80 -11.74 -2.68 2.72
C TRP A 80 -12.47 -3.94 2.22
N THR A 81 -12.03 -5.15 2.59
CA THR A 81 -12.73 -6.40 2.24
C THR A 81 -14.18 -6.38 2.73
N HIS A 82 -14.43 -5.90 3.96
CA HIS A 82 -15.80 -5.75 4.47
C HIS A 82 -16.60 -4.64 3.76
N SER A 83 -15.93 -3.66 3.14
CA SER A 83 -16.56 -2.53 2.45
C SER A 83 -16.81 -2.77 0.96
N VAL A 84 -16.41 -3.91 0.38
CA VAL A 84 -16.77 -4.30 -1.00
C VAL A 84 -17.88 -5.35 -1.07
N ASP A 85 -18.27 -5.92 0.07
CA ASP A 85 -19.30 -6.97 0.22
C ASP A 85 -20.73 -6.43 0.50
N TRP A 86 -21.00 -5.11 0.34
CA TRP A 86 -22.34 -4.53 0.60
C TRP A 86 -23.28 -4.46 -0.61
N ALA A 87 -23.03 -5.25 -1.67
CA ALA A 87 -23.90 -5.28 -2.86
C ALA A 87 -24.64 -6.62 -3.00
#